data_AF-A0A7C5BK58-F1
#
_entry.id   AF-A0A7C5BK58-F1
#
_cell.length_a   1.000
_cell.length_b   1.000
_cell.length_c   1.000
_cell.angle_alpha   90.00
_cell.angle_beta   90.00
_cell.angle_gamma   90.00
#
_symmetry.space_group_name_H-M   'P 1'
#
loop_
_entity.id
_entity.type
_entity.pdbx_description
1 polymer ?
#
loop_
_entity_poly.entity_id
_entity_poly.type
_entity_poly.pdbx_seq_one_letter_code
_entity_poly.pdbx_strand_id
1 'polypeptide(L)'
;MIETDEYSKFELLDASTFKFAEEATESFKKRYGDASSSIVNELRKFTDPPVTIQASISGSQSARLYRESGSYKLVVDGRLLVSTSKLITWFSVSDDFSKVAYFETDGSDEGMLYILNNGSVQEKHEGF
;
A
#
# COMPACT_ATOMS: atom_id res chain seq x y z
N MET A 1 34.28 25.98 -17.71
CA MET A 1 33.38 25.04 -18.41
C MET A 1 32.37 24.60 -17.37
N ILE A 2 31.09 24.89 -17.59
CA ILE A 2 30.02 24.29 -16.77
C ILE A 2 29.88 22.88 -17.33
N GLU A 3 30.22 21.87 -16.53
CA GLU A 3 29.89 20.48 -16.85
C GLU A 3 28.37 20.40 -16.99
N THR A 4 27.89 20.21 -18.21
CA THR A 4 26.49 19.87 -18.44
C THR A 4 26.31 18.43 -17.97
N ASP A 5 25.61 18.26 -16.86
CA ASP A 5 25.21 16.94 -16.37
C ASP A 5 24.28 16.29 -17.39
N GLU A 6 24.80 15.29 -18.12
CA GLU A 6 24.07 14.54 -19.15
C GLU A 6 22.85 13.78 -18.59
N TYR A 7 22.75 13.64 -17.27
CA TYR A 7 21.70 12.91 -16.58
C TYR A 7 20.68 13.81 -15.88
N SER A 8 20.88 15.13 -15.88
CA SER A 8 19.92 16.12 -15.32
C SER A 8 18.49 15.98 -15.89
N LYS A 9 18.36 15.48 -17.13
CA LYS A 9 17.07 15.18 -17.76
C LYS A 9 16.21 14.17 -16.99
N PHE A 10 16.82 13.30 -16.19
CA PHE A 10 16.11 12.26 -15.43
C PHE A 10 15.44 12.78 -14.15
N GLU A 11 15.75 14.01 -13.73
CA GLU A 11 15.11 14.65 -12.57
C GLU A 11 13.66 15.07 -12.85
N LEU A 12 13.30 15.30 -14.12
CA LEU A 12 11.99 15.83 -14.52
C LEU A 12 10.88 14.77 -14.58
N LEU A 13 11.21 13.49 -14.40
CA LEU A 13 10.29 12.33 -14.46
C LEU A 13 9.32 12.38 -15.66
N ASP A 14 9.78 12.91 -16.79
CA ASP A 14 8.97 13.11 -17.99
C ASP A 14 8.87 11.84 -18.85
N ALA A 15 8.19 11.94 -20.00
CA ALA A 15 8.01 10.83 -20.92
C ALA A 15 9.33 10.20 -21.41
N SER A 16 10.42 10.99 -21.49
CA SER A 16 11.72 10.48 -21.90
C SER A 16 12.38 9.65 -20.80
N THR A 17 12.23 10.10 -19.56
CA THR A 17 12.67 9.37 -18.36
C THR A 17 11.88 8.07 -18.17
N PHE A 18 10.55 8.14 -18.36
CA PHE A 18 9.69 6.97 -18.29
C PHE A 18 10.06 5.92 -19.33
N LYS A 19 10.24 6.32 -20.59
CA LYS A 19 10.65 5.41 -21.67
C LYS A 19 12.01 4.76 -21.40
N PHE A 20 12.98 5.53 -20.90
CA PHE A 20 14.27 4.98 -20.50
C PHE A 20 14.13 3.93 -19.39
N ALA A 21 13.32 4.19 -18.37
CA ALA A 21 13.04 3.25 -17.29
C ALA A 21 12.33 1.97 -17.80
N GLU A 22 11.40 2.08 -18.74
CA GLU A 22 10.75 0.94 -19.38
C GLU A 22 11.77 0.09 -20.15
N GLU A 23 12.60 0.69 -21.00
CA GLU A 23 13.63 -0.02 -21.77
C GLU A 23 14.64 -0.75 -20.85
N ALA A 24 15.08 -0.08 -19.78
CA ALA A 24 15.94 -0.68 -18.77
C ALA A 24 15.26 -1.85 -18.03
N THR A 25 13.97 -1.69 -17.70
CA THR A 25 13.16 -2.73 -17.06
C THR A 25 13.00 -3.96 -17.95
N GLU A 26 12.72 -3.79 -19.23
CA GLU A 26 12.60 -4.90 -20.17
C GLU A 26 13.94 -5.63 -20.38
N SER A 27 15.05 -4.89 -20.44
CA SER A 27 16.40 -5.47 -20.48
C SER A 27 16.68 -6.32 -19.24
N PHE A 28 16.31 -5.83 -18.05
CA PHE A 28 16.44 -6.57 -16.80
C PHE A 28 15.57 -7.83 -16.79
N LYS A 29 14.29 -7.73 -17.17
CA LYS A 29 13.36 -8.87 -17.25
C LYS A 29 13.85 -9.94 -18.22
N LYS A 30 14.39 -9.56 -19.38
CA LYS A 30 14.94 -10.53 -20.34
C LYS A 30 16.10 -11.34 -19.75
N ARG A 31 16.89 -10.73 -18.86
CA ARG A 31 18.06 -11.38 -18.26
C ARG A 31 17.73 -12.19 -17.00
N TYR A 32 16.75 -11.74 -16.21
CA TYR A 32 16.50 -12.29 -14.87
C TYR A 32 15.05 -12.67 -14.59
N GLY A 33 14.13 -12.47 -15.53
CA GLY A 33 12.69 -12.64 -15.36
C GLY A 33 12.30 -14.05 -14.92
N ASP A 34 12.82 -15.07 -15.60
CA ASP A 34 12.49 -16.47 -15.29
C ASP A 34 12.98 -16.89 -13.89
N ALA A 35 14.21 -16.50 -13.55
CA ALA A 35 14.77 -16.73 -12.20
C ALA A 35 13.97 -15.98 -11.13
N SER A 36 13.60 -14.73 -11.40
CA SER A 36 12.76 -13.91 -10.52
C SER A 36 11.39 -14.55 -10.30
N SER A 37 10.70 -15.03 -11.34
CA SER A 37 9.40 -15.68 -11.22
C SER A 37 9.43 -16.93 -10.35
N SER A 38 10.47 -17.76 -10.47
CA SER A 38 10.64 -18.94 -9.61
C SER A 38 10.82 -18.52 -8.14
N ILE A 39 11.69 -17.55 -7.88
CA ILE A 39 11.95 -17.03 -6.52
C ILE A 39 10.68 -16.42 -5.93
N VAL A 40 9.94 -15.62 -6.70
CA VAL A 40 8.68 -15.00 -6.26
C VAL A 40 7.67 -16.07 -5.83
N ASN A 41 7.53 -17.15 -6.60
CA ASN A 41 6.63 -18.25 -6.23
C ASN A 41 7.06 -18.93 -4.92
N GLU A 42 8.35 -19.08 -4.67
CA GLU A 42 8.84 -19.61 -3.39
C GLU A 42 8.63 -18.63 -2.23
N LEU A 43 8.73 -17.32 -2.49
CA LEU A 43 8.53 -16.28 -1.47
C LEU A 43 7.05 -16.10 -1.10
N ARG A 44 6.13 -16.43 -2.02
CA ARG A 44 4.67 -16.36 -1.78
C ARG A 44 4.22 -17.10 -0.52
N LYS A 45 4.85 -18.23 -0.19
CA LYS A 45 4.56 -18.96 1.06
C LYS A 45 4.78 -18.15 2.34
N PHE A 46 5.55 -17.06 2.26
CA PHE A 46 5.81 -16.14 3.36
C PHE A 46 5.04 -14.83 3.24
N THR A 47 4.72 -14.39 2.02
CA THR A 47 4.02 -13.11 1.78
C THR A 47 2.50 -13.22 1.72
N ASP A 48 1.99 -14.40 1.38
CA ASP A 48 0.56 -14.65 1.23
C ASP A 48 -0.17 -14.94 2.57
N PRO A 49 0.45 -15.59 3.58
CA PRO A 49 -0.18 -15.73 4.89
C PRO A 49 -0.59 -14.39 5.50
N PRO A 50 -1.64 -14.36 6.33
CA PRO A 50 -2.10 -13.13 6.95
C PRO A 50 -1.06 -12.58 7.94
N VAL A 51 -0.61 -11.36 7.72
CA VAL A 51 0.33 -10.63 8.60
C VAL A 51 -0.40 -9.45 9.23
N THR A 52 -0.55 -9.47 10.55
CA THR A 52 -1.11 -8.33 11.29
C THR A 52 -0.10 -7.18 11.30
N ILE A 53 -0.57 -6.00 10.89
CA ILE A 53 0.21 -4.76 10.84
C ILE A 53 -0.06 -3.92 12.08
N GLN A 54 -1.34 -3.76 12.41
CA GLN A 54 -1.79 -2.97 13.55
C GLN A 54 -3.06 -3.61 14.14
N ALA A 55 -3.22 -3.53 15.45
CA ALA A 55 -4.42 -3.98 16.15
C ALA A 55 -4.80 -3.01 17.27
N SER A 56 -6.09 -2.88 17.54
CA SER A 56 -6.65 -2.16 18.68
C SER A 56 -7.65 -3.06 19.39
N ILE A 57 -7.60 -3.15 20.72
CA ILE A 57 -8.46 -4.02 21.52
C ILE A 57 -8.94 -3.24 22.74
N SER A 58 -10.24 -3.24 23.00
CA SER A 58 -10.85 -2.66 24.20
C SER A 58 -12.02 -3.53 24.66
N GLY A 59 -11.93 -4.09 25.87
CA GLY A 59 -12.94 -5.00 26.39
C GLY A 59 -13.17 -6.20 25.47
N SER A 60 -14.40 -6.37 24.99
CA SER A 60 -14.77 -7.42 24.03
C SER A 60 -14.65 -7.00 22.57
N GLN A 61 -14.28 -5.75 22.29
CA GLN A 61 -14.17 -5.21 20.94
C GLN A 61 -12.74 -5.26 20.43
N SER A 62 -12.59 -5.44 19.12
CA SER A 62 -11.29 -5.52 18.47
C SER A 62 -11.33 -4.98 17.04
N ALA A 63 -10.21 -4.37 16.63
CA ALA A 63 -9.97 -3.93 15.27
C ALA A 63 -8.59 -4.42 14.84
N ARG A 64 -8.48 -4.91 13.61
CA ARG A 64 -7.24 -5.47 13.06
C ARG A 64 -7.04 -5.02 11.63
N LEU A 65 -5.90 -4.38 11.39
CA LEU A 65 -5.33 -4.19 10.06
C LEU A 65 -4.33 -5.31 9.80
N TYR A 66 -4.50 -6.03 8.70
CA TYR A 66 -3.58 -7.07 8.28
C TYR A 66 -3.45 -7.11 6.76
N ARG A 67 -2.33 -7.63 6.28
CA ARG A 67 -2.11 -7.92 4.87
C ARG A 67 -2.25 -9.41 4.62
N GLU A 68 -2.93 -9.78 3.54
CA GLU A 68 -3.10 -11.17 3.11
C GLU A 68 -3.20 -11.20 1.60
N SER A 69 -2.44 -12.11 0.95
CA SER A 69 -2.43 -12.29 -0.51
C SER A 69 -2.29 -10.96 -1.29
N GLY A 70 -1.42 -10.07 -0.81
CA GLY A 70 -1.15 -8.78 -1.46
C GLY A 70 -2.13 -7.65 -1.15
N SER A 71 -3.23 -7.91 -0.43
CA SER A 71 -4.23 -6.89 -0.09
C SER A 71 -4.21 -6.52 1.39
N TYR A 72 -4.42 -5.24 1.69
CA TYR A 72 -4.65 -4.73 3.04
C TYR A 72 -6.12 -4.89 3.41
N LYS A 73 -6.37 -5.42 4.60
CA LYS A 73 -7.70 -5.71 5.13
C LYS A 73 -7.88 -5.08 6.51
N LEU A 74 -8.93 -4.29 6.68
CA LEU A 74 -9.33 -3.72 7.96
C LEU A 74 -10.61 -4.39 8.45
N VAL A 75 -10.53 -5.04 9.60
CA VAL A 75 -11.64 -5.78 10.23
C VAL A 75 -11.93 -5.18 11.60
N VAL A 76 -13.20 -5.03 11.94
CA VAL A 76 -13.68 -4.62 13.27
C VAL A 76 -14.70 -5.65 13.76
N ASP A 77 -14.49 -6.21 14.95
CA ASP A 77 -15.34 -7.23 15.58
C ASP A 77 -15.67 -8.40 14.63
N GLY A 78 -14.65 -8.84 13.88
CA GLY A 78 -14.76 -9.91 12.88
C GLY A 78 -15.40 -9.51 11.55
N ARG A 79 -15.94 -8.29 11.43
CA ARG A 79 -16.51 -7.76 10.18
C ARG A 79 -15.46 -7.05 9.33
N LEU A 80 -15.29 -7.49 8.09
CA LEU A 80 -14.46 -6.82 7.10
C LEU A 80 -15.08 -5.48 6.68
N LEU A 81 -14.35 -4.39 6.90
CA LEU A 81 -14.77 -3.04 6.52
C LEU A 81 -14.08 -2.56 5.25
N VAL A 82 -12.80 -2.89 5.09
CA VAL A 82 -11.98 -2.44 3.96
C VAL A 82 -11.15 -3.61 3.43
N SER A 83 -11.05 -3.72 2.11
CA SER A 83 -10.12 -4.59 1.40
C SER A 83 -9.59 -3.84 0.18
N THR A 84 -8.29 -3.55 0.15
CA THR A 84 -7.67 -2.69 -0.88
C THR A 84 -6.30 -3.22 -1.26
N SER A 85 -5.87 -3.00 -2.51
CA SER A 85 -4.50 -3.26 -2.94
C SER A 85 -3.54 -2.11 -2.61
N LYS A 86 -4.09 -0.94 -2.26
CA LYS A 86 -3.33 0.24 -1.83
C LYS A 86 -2.78 0.03 -0.43
N LEU A 87 -1.73 0.76 -0.08
CA LEU A 87 -1.15 0.68 1.26
C LEU A 87 -2.07 1.36 2.26
N ILE A 88 -2.41 0.67 3.34
CA ILE A 88 -2.95 1.31 4.55
C ILE A 88 -1.81 1.40 5.55
N THR A 89 -1.35 2.61 5.86
CA THR A 89 -0.21 2.83 6.76
C THR A 89 -0.63 2.98 8.21
N TRP A 90 -1.90 3.35 8.45
CA TRP A 90 -2.43 3.64 9.77
C TRP A 90 -3.94 3.48 9.83
N PHE A 91 -4.45 3.05 10.98
CA PHE A 91 -5.86 3.22 11.35
C PHE A 91 -6.00 3.62 12.83
N SER A 92 -7.16 4.19 13.15
CA SER A 92 -7.64 4.40 14.51
C SER A 92 -9.13 4.14 14.61
N VAL A 93 -9.60 3.85 15.82
CA VAL A 93 -11.00 3.57 16.14
C VAL A 93 -11.46 4.47 17.27
N SER A 94 -12.77 4.79 17.31
CA SER A 94 -13.39 5.40 18.49
C SER A 94 -13.47 4.41 19.65
N ASP A 95 -13.68 4.92 20.87
CA ASP A 95 -13.76 4.10 22.09
C ASP A 95 -14.83 3.00 22.04
N ASP A 96 -15.91 3.23 21.30
CA ASP A 96 -17.03 2.31 21.07
C ASP A 96 -16.90 1.48 19.78
N PHE A 97 -15.81 1.66 19.03
CA PHE A 97 -15.52 1.01 17.75
C PHE A 97 -16.56 1.29 16.64
N SER A 98 -17.48 2.25 16.82
CA SER A 98 -18.50 2.61 15.81
C SER A 98 -17.91 3.44 14.67
N LYS A 99 -16.84 4.19 14.95
CA LYS A 99 -16.09 4.99 13.98
C LYS A 99 -14.70 4.45 13.78
N VAL A 100 -14.28 4.45 12.52
CA VAL A 100 -12.97 3.98 12.10
C VAL A 100 -12.38 5.02 11.16
N ALA A 101 -11.16 5.45 11.42
CA ALA A 101 -10.38 6.27 10.51
C ALA A 101 -9.22 5.43 9.97
N TYR A 102 -8.93 5.51 8.67
CA TYR A 102 -7.73 4.90 8.09
C TYR A 102 -7.13 5.78 7.00
N PHE A 103 -5.81 5.72 6.86
CA PHE A 103 -5.08 6.43 5.82
C PHE A 103 -4.59 5.45 4.75
N GLU A 104 -4.88 5.75 3.49
CA GLU A 104 -4.55 4.93 2.32
C GLU A 104 -3.69 5.72 1.33
N THR A 105 -2.66 5.11 0.76
CA THR A 105 -1.80 5.72 -0.26
C THR A 105 -1.38 4.71 -1.33
N ASP A 106 -1.05 5.21 -2.52
CA ASP A 106 -0.43 4.45 -3.61
C ASP A 106 1.10 4.27 -3.41
N GLY A 107 1.63 4.67 -2.25
CA GLY A 107 3.05 4.57 -1.88
C GLY A 107 3.80 5.90 -1.90
N SER A 108 3.07 7.02 -2.01
CA SER A 108 3.57 8.38 -1.81
C SER A 108 3.37 8.84 -0.36
N ASP A 109 3.96 9.97 -0.01
CA ASP A 109 3.65 10.66 1.25
C ASP A 109 2.22 11.22 1.25
N GLU A 110 1.70 11.56 0.06
CA GLU A 110 0.30 11.94 -0.14
C GLU A 110 -0.63 10.72 -0.12
N GLY A 111 -1.88 10.93 0.30
CA GLY A 111 -2.88 9.88 0.34
C GLY A 111 -4.27 10.38 0.74
N MET A 112 -5.13 9.44 1.12
CA MET A 112 -6.52 9.70 1.46
C MET A 112 -6.81 9.21 2.87
N LEU A 113 -7.32 10.10 3.72
CA LEU A 113 -7.93 9.77 5.00
C LEU A 113 -9.41 9.46 4.79
N TYR A 114 -9.83 8.26 5.21
CA TYR A 114 -11.22 7.82 5.17
C TYR A 114 -11.77 7.72 6.58
N ILE A 115 -12.98 8.23 6.79
CA ILE A 115 -13.71 8.06 8.05
C ILE A 115 -14.97 7.24 7.76
N LEU A 116 -15.10 6.11 8.44
CA LEU A 116 -16.23 5.20 8.37
C LEU A 116 -17.06 5.33 9.64
N ASN A 117 -18.37 5.23 9.48
CA ASN A 117 -19.31 5.06 10.57
C ASN A 117 -20.14 3.81 10.29
N ASN A 118 -20.16 2.86 11.21
CA ASN A 118 -20.85 1.57 11.08
C ASN A 118 -20.49 0.79 9.79
N GLY A 119 -19.26 0.95 9.31
CA GLY A 119 -18.73 0.28 8.12
C GLY A 119 -19.01 0.97 6.78
N SER A 120 -19.64 2.14 6.78
CA SER A 120 -19.85 2.95 5.57
C SER A 120 -19.00 4.21 5.59
N VAL A 121 -18.33 4.52 4.48
CA VAL A 121 -17.56 5.75 4.32
C VAL A 121 -18.49 6.96 4.45
N GLN A 122 -18.17 7.86 5.38
CA GLN A 122 -18.88 9.12 5.59
C GLN A 122 -18.09 10.30 5.05
N GLU A 123 -16.77 10.27 5.22
CA GLU A 123 -15.90 11.37 4.84
C GLU A 123 -14.64 10.85 4.16
N LYS A 124 -14.09 11.68 3.27
CA LYS A 124 -12.81 11.48 2.59
C LYS A 124 -12.08 12.81 2.57
N HIS A 125 -10.84 12.81 3.02
CA HIS A 125 -9.98 13.99 3.06
C HIS A 125 -8.66 13.66 2.39
N GLU A 126 -8.19 14.53 1.50
CA GLU A 126 -6.83 14.44 0.96
C GLU A 126 -5.85 14.78 2.09
N GLY A 127 -4.87 13.90 2.30
CA GLY A 127 -3.75 14.14 3.21
C GLY A 127 -2.48 14.39 2.40
N PHE A 128 -1.77 15.45 2.74
CA PHE A 128 -0.48 15.85 2.20
C PHE A 128 0.59 15.73 3.29
#